data_AF-A0AAD7Q6Y8-F1
#
_entry.id   AF-A0AAD7Q6Y8-F1
#
_cell.length_a   1.000
_cell.length_b   1.000
_cell.length_c   1.000
_cell.angle_alpha   90.00
_cell.angle_beta   90.00
_cell.angle_gamma   90.00
#
_symmetry.space_group_name_H-M   'P 1'
#
loop_
_entity.id
_entity.type
_entity.pdbx_description
1 polymer ?
#
loop_
_entity_poly.entity_id
_entity_poly.type
_entity_poly.pdbx_seq_one_letter_code
_entity_poly.pdbx_strand_id
1 'polypeptide(L)'
;MFDYGIMTVSIAPRDIHEAQVQFSLERGLPAMLGVLSTYRLPFPSSSFDMVHCSRCLVPWTAYDEIYLLEIDWILHPGGYWVLSGPPVSWKLSYKGWKEGKELENEWSILEDLARCLC
;
A
#
# COMPACT_ATOMS: atom_id res chain seq x y z
N MET A 1 8.26 18.70 -5.08
CA MET A 1 8.20 17.29 -5.54
C MET A 1 8.92 17.17 -6.87
N PHE A 2 8.47 17.90 -7.89
CA PHE A 2 9.13 17.97 -9.20
C PHE A 2 10.56 18.54 -9.13
N ASP A 3 10.85 19.46 -8.21
CA ASP A 3 12.18 20.07 -8.07
C ASP A 3 13.27 19.08 -7.63
N TYR A 4 12.89 17.94 -7.03
CA TYR A 4 13.81 16.89 -6.59
C TYR A 4 13.89 15.74 -7.61
N GLY A 5 13.26 15.87 -8.78
CA GLY A 5 13.21 14.79 -9.78
C GLY A 5 12.40 13.57 -9.34
N ILE A 6 11.54 13.70 -8.33
CA ILE A 6 10.69 12.61 -7.82
C ILE A 6 9.32 12.71 -8.48
N MET A 7 8.89 11.61 -9.09
CA MET A 7 7.54 11.45 -9.64
C MET A 7 6.78 10.41 -8.81
N THR A 8 5.55 10.75 -8.41
CA THR A 8 4.64 9.82 -7.76
C THR A 8 3.39 9.60 -8.58
N VAL A 9 2.84 8.39 -8.46
CA VAL A 9 1.54 8.02 -8.96
C VAL A 9 0.67 7.53 -7.82
N SER A 10 -0.57 7.99 -7.76
CA SER A 10 -1.56 7.50 -6.81
C SER A 10 -2.38 6.38 -7.44
N ILE A 11 -2.55 5.27 -6.73
CA ILE A 11 -3.39 4.16 -7.16
C ILE A 11 -4.57 4.06 -6.20
N ALA A 12 -5.78 4.09 -6.74
CA ALA A 12 -6.99 3.91 -5.95
C ALA A 12 -7.80 2.72 -6.47
N PRO A 13 -8.50 2.00 -5.58
CA PRO A 13 -9.45 0.98 -6.01
C PRO A 13 -10.59 1.61 -6.83
N ARG A 14 -11.23 0.79 -7.65
CA ARG A 14 -12.39 1.20 -8.45
C ARG A 14 -13.66 1.14 -7.59
N ASP A 15 -13.83 2.14 -6.75
CA ASP A 15 -14.96 2.27 -5.83
C ASP A 15 -15.31 3.77 -5.61
N ILE A 16 -15.68 4.13 -4.38
CA ILE A 16 -15.93 5.51 -3.94
C ILE A 16 -14.75 6.48 -4.22
N HIS A 17 -13.55 5.96 -4.49
CA HIS A 17 -12.34 6.73 -4.74
C HIS A 17 -12.14 7.15 -6.21
N GLU A 18 -13.03 6.78 -7.14
CA GLU A 18 -12.92 7.18 -8.56
C GLU A 18 -12.88 8.71 -8.73
N ALA A 19 -13.69 9.44 -7.94
CA ALA A 19 -13.67 10.89 -7.92
C ALA A 19 -12.32 11.47 -7.47
N GLN A 20 -11.57 10.77 -6.61
CA GLN A 20 -10.25 11.23 -6.14
C GLN A 20 -9.17 11.06 -7.22
N VAL A 21 -9.25 9.99 -8.00
CA VAL A 21 -8.39 9.79 -9.18
C VAL A 21 -8.66 10.88 -10.20
N GLN A 22 -9.93 11.12 -10.52
CA GLN A 22 -10.33 12.18 -11.46
C GLN A 22 -9.84 13.56 -11.01
N PHE A 23 -10.06 13.90 -9.74
CA PHE A 23 -9.63 15.17 -9.16
C PHE A 23 -8.11 15.36 -9.18
N SER A 24 -7.34 14.27 -9.05
CA SER A 24 -5.88 14.28 -9.14
C SER A 24 -5.44 14.54 -10.58
N LEU A 25 -6.06 13.86 -11.54
CA LEU A 25 -5.80 14.05 -12.97
C LEU A 25 -6.13 15.47 -13.43
N GLU A 26 -7.24 16.06 -12.97
CA GLU A 26 -7.61 17.46 -13.25
C GLU A 26 -6.58 18.47 -12.73
N ARG A 27 -5.77 18.10 -11.73
CA ARG A 27 -4.66 18.90 -11.20
C ARG A 27 -3.32 18.59 -11.86
N GLY A 28 -3.30 17.70 -12.86
CA GLY A 28 -2.07 17.25 -13.51
C GLY A 28 -1.21 16.35 -12.62
N LEU A 29 -1.78 15.74 -11.57
CA LEU A 29 -1.09 14.76 -10.73
C LEU A 29 -1.31 13.36 -11.31
N PRO A 30 -0.27 12.54 -11.48
CA PRO A 30 -0.43 11.17 -11.96
C PRO A 30 -1.26 10.36 -10.97
N ALA A 31 -2.37 9.78 -11.44
CA ALA A 31 -3.21 8.89 -10.67
C ALA A 31 -3.88 7.87 -11.60
N MET A 32 -4.20 6.69 -11.08
CA MET A 32 -4.90 5.65 -11.83
C MET A 32 -5.82 4.84 -10.93
N LEU A 33 -6.79 4.19 -11.58
CA LEU A 33 -7.58 3.13 -10.96
C LEU A 33 -6.80 1.82 -11.04
N GLY A 34 -6.58 1.18 -9.90
CA GLY A 34 -5.92 -0.11 -9.80
C GLY A 34 -6.54 -0.93 -8.67
N VAL A 35 -6.98 -2.15 -9.00
CA VAL A 35 -7.50 -3.11 -8.02
C VAL A 35 -6.45 -4.18 -7.84
N LEU A 36 -5.63 -4.03 -6.78
CA LEU A 36 -4.62 -5.01 -6.40
C LEU A 36 -5.24 -6.41 -6.29
N SER A 37 -4.45 -7.45 -6.53
CA SER A 37 -4.84 -8.87 -6.58
C SER A 37 -5.86 -9.29 -7.66
N THR A 38 -6.68 -8.37 -8.18
CA THR A 38 -7.64 -8.69 -9.26
C THR A 38 -6.97 -8.58 -10.63
N TYR A 39 -6.17 -7.54 -10.82
CA TYR A 39 -5.40 -7.31 -12.03
C TYR A 39 -3.99 -6.91 -11.64
N ARG A 40 -2.98 -7.48 -12.32
CA ARG A 40 -1.59 -7.07 -12.13
C ARG A 40 -1.45 -5.58 -12.45
N LEU A 41 -0.73 -4.86 -11.61
CA LEU A 41 -0.38 -3.47 -11.87
C LEU A 41 0.35 -3.35 -13.23
N PRO A 42 0.05 -2.32 -14.03
CA PRO A 42 0.58 -2.17 -15.38
C PRO A 42 2.00 -1.58 -15.40
N PHE A 43 2.82 -1.98 -14.43
CA PHE A 43 4.21 -1.55 -14.30
C PHE A 43 5.11 -2.78 -14.47
N PRO A 44 6.27 -2.66 -15.11
CA PRO A 44 7.25 -3.74 -15.10
C PRO A 44 7.83 -3.96 -13.69
N SER A 45 8.53 -5.06 -13.50
CA SER A 45 9.26 -5.32 -12.25
C SER A 45 10.26 -4.19 -11.98
N SER A 46 10.45 -3.84 -10.71
CA SER A 46 11.41 -2.80 -10.30
C SER A 46 11.17 -1.46 -11.01
N SER A 47 9.96 -0.94 -10.88
CA SER A 47 9.57 0.38 -11.40
C SER A 47 9.56 1.47 -10.34
N PHE A 48 9.51 1.11 -9.05
CA PHE A 48 9.35 2.06 -7.95
C PHE A 48 10.45 1.90 -6.90
N ASP A 49 10.91 3.01 -6.35
CA ASP A 49 11.81 3.01 -5.19
C ASP A 49 11.06 2.93 -3.86
N MET A 50 9.79 3.33 -3.86
CA MET A 50 8.96 3.35 -2.66
C MET A 50 7.48 3.17 -2.99
N VAL A 51 6.80 2.37 -2.18
CA VAL A 51 5.34 2.27 -2.15
C VAL A 51 4.87 2.63 -0.74
N HIS A 52 3.97 3.60 -0.65
CA HIS A 52 3.40 4.05 0.62
C HIS A 52 1.91 3.77 0.66
N CYS A 53 1.45 3.21 1.78
CA CYS A 53 0.04 3.01 2.07
C CYS A 53 -0.28 3.61 3.44
N SER A 54 -1.15 4.63 3.46
CA SER A 54 -1.64 5.22 4.70
C SER A 54 -3.10 4.86 4.91
N ARG A 55 -3.39 4.04 5.92
CA ARG A 55 -4.76 3.65 6.32
C ARG A 55 -5.61 3.15 5.15
N CYS A 56 -5.01 2.36 4.27
CA CYS A 56 -5.64 1.92 3.02
C CYS A 56 -6.56 0.70 3.17
N LEU A 57 -6.62 0.08 4.36
CA LEU A 57 -7.47 -1.08 4.66
C LEU A 57 -7.25 -2.28 3.71
N VAL A 58 -6.12 -2.31 3.01
CA VAL A 58 -5.71 -3.46 2.20
C VAL A 58 -5.36 -4.60 3.14
N PRO A 59 -5.99 -5.78 3.00
CA PRO A 59 -5.68 -6.92 3.84
C PRO A 59 -4.39 -7.58 3.33
N TRP A 60 -3.24 -7.00 3.66
CA TRP A 60 -1.92 -7.36 3.10
C TRP A 60 -1.53 -8.84 3.24
N THR A 61 -2.04 -9.51 4.27
CA THR A 61 -1.78 -10.94 4.55
C THR A 61 -2.82 -11.89 3.94
N ALA A 62 -3.85 -11.35 3.29
CA ALA A 62 -4.90 -12.17 2.68
C ALA A 62 -4.52 -12.67 1.28
N TYR A 63 -5.31 -13.62 0.78
CA TYR A 63 -5.16 -14.23 -0.55
C TYR A 63 -3.74 -14.72 -0.85
N ASP A 64 -3.20 -15.55 0.06
CA ASP A 64 -1.84 -16.09 -0.05
C ASP A 64 -0.79 -15.00 -0.30
N GLU A 65 -0.94 -13.88 0.41
CA GLU A 65 0.06 -12.80 0.48
C GLU A 65 0.28 -12.06 -0.85
N ILE A 66 -0.63 -12.28 -1.82
CA ILE A 66 -0.52 -11.79 -3.20
C ILE A 66 -0.38 -10.28 -3.28
N TYR A 67 -1.00 -9.54 -2.36
CA TYR A 67 -0.91 -8.08 -2.33
C TYR A 67 0.51 -7.62 -2.09
N LEU A 68 1.19 -8.20 -1.10
CA LEU A 68 2.54 -7.79 -0.75
C LEU A 68 3.54 -8.28 -1.80
N LEU A 69 3.32 -9.46 -2.37
CA LEU A 69 4.11 -9.98 -3.50
C LEU A 69 4.00 -9.09 -4.75
N GLU A 70 2.82 -8.55 -5.05
CA GLU A 70 2.62 -7.62 -6.15
C GLU A 70 3.39 -6.31 -5.94
N ILE A 71 3.41 -5.81 -4.69
CA ILE A 71 4.20 -4.63 -4.33
C ILE A 71 5.70 -4.90 -4.36
N ASP A 72 6.14 -6.02 -3.80
CA ASP A 72 7.54 -6.46 -3.85
C ASP A 72 8.04 -6.56 -5.30
N TRP A 73 7.22 -7.12 -6.19
CA TRP A 73 7.57 -7.27 -7.59
C TRP A 73 7.82 -5.94 -8.32
N ILE A 74 7.04 -4.89 -8.02
CA ILE A 74 7.23 -3.57 -8.64
C ILE A 74 8.31 -2.73 -7.96
N LEU A 75 8.79 -3.13 -6.78
CA LEU A 75 9.84 -2.42 -6.06
C LEU A 75 11.22 -2.76 -6.66
N HIS A 76 12.11 -1.77 -6.68
CA HIS A 76 13.52 -2.01 -6.92
C HIS A 76 14.11 -2.83 -5.76
N PRO A 77 15.15 -3.64 -6.01
CA PRO A 77 15.93 -4.23 -4.91
C PRO A 77 16.42 -3.13 -3.95
N GLY A 78 16.08 -3.26 -2.66
CA GLY A 78 16.36 -2.24 -1.64
C GLY A 78 15.36 -1.08 -1.59
N GLY A 79 14.27 -1.15 -2.35
CA GLY A 79 13.14 -0.23 -2.27
C GLY A 79 12.35 -0.40 -0.97
N TYR A 80 11.47 0.56 -0.69
CA TYR A 80 10.75 0.64 0.58
C TYR A 80 9.25 0.45 0.40
N TRP A 81 8.69 -0.53 1.09
CA TRP A 81 7.25 -0.55 1.37
C TRP A 81 6.98 0.05 2.75
N VAL A 82 6.14 1.09 2.78
CA VAL A 82 5.84 1.83 4.01
C VAL A 82 4.33 1.77 4.29
N LEU A 83 3.97 1.07 5.36
CA LEU A 83 2.60 1.03 5.87
C LEU A 83 2.45 1.93 7.09
N SER A 84 1.43 2.78 7.07
CA SER A 84 1.13 3.70 8.17
C SER A 84 -0.36 3.63 8.56
N GLY A 85 -0.63 3.44 9.85
CA GLY A 85 -1.97 3.18 10.39
C GLY A 85 -2.10 1.77 11.00
N PRO A 86 -3.31 1.32 11.37
CA PRO A 86 -3.54 -0.08 11.73
C PRO A 86 -3.13 -1.02 10.58
N PRO A 87 -2.53 -2.19 10.87
CA PRO A 87 -2.25 -2.73 12.20
C PRO A 87 -0.96 -2.17 12.85
N VAL A 88 -0.11 -1.40 12.16
CA VAL A 88 1.21 -0.91 12.66
C VAL A 88 1.11 0.03 13.87
N SER A 89 0.22 1.02 13.80
CA SER A 89 0.10 2.07 14.83
C SER A 89 -0.97 1.77 15.89
N TRP A 90 -1.40 0.51 16.03
CA TRP A 90 -2.52 0.10 16.88
C TRP A 90 -2.35 0.52 18.35
N LYS A 91 -1.11 0.46 18.87
CA LYS A 91 -0.78 0.85 20.25
C LYS A 91 -0.98 2.35 20.51
N LEU A 92 -0.80 3.21 19.50
CA LEU A 92 -0.99 4.66 19.61
C LEU A 92 -2.46 5.07 19.41
N SER A 93 -3.20 4.32 18.59
CA SER A 93 -4.63 4.54 18.31
C SER A 93 -5.58 3.88 19.32
N TYR A 94 -5.05 3.29 20.39
CA TYR A 94 -5.71 2.40 21.37
C TYR A 94 -6.95 2.98 22.07
N LYS A 95 -7.23 4.29 21.97
CA LYS A 95 -8.36 4.92 22.70
C LYS A 95 -9.76 4.65 22.15
N GLY A 96 -9.94 3.97 21.00
CA GLY A 96 -11.26 3.83 20.38
C GLY A 96 -11.67 2.45 19.84
N TRP A 97 -10.79 1.44 19.86
CA TRP A 97 -11.01 0.17 19.15
C TRP A 97 -11.07 -0.99 20.14
N LYS A 98 -12.09 -1.87 20.03
CA LYS A 98 -12.34 -2.99 20.96
C LYS A 98 -11.51 -4.26 20.67
N GLU A 99 -10.68 -4.25 19.62
CA GLU A 99 -10.09 -5.45 18.99
C GLU A 99 -8.54 -5.47 19.01
N GLY A 100 -7.91 -4.96 20.08
CA GLY A 100 -6.44 -4.82 20.13
C GLY A 100 -5.64 -6.11 19.91
N LYS A 101 -6.16 -7.27 20.32
CA LYS A 101 -5.49 -8.58 20.14
C LYS A 101 -5.50 -9.06 18.69
N GLU A 102 -6.54 -8.72 17.94
CA GLU A 102 -6.65 -9.08 16.53
C GLU A 102 -5.65 -8.29 15.69
N LEU A 103 -5.57 -6.98 15.92
CA LEU A 103 -4.57 -6.11 15.29
C LEU A 103 -3.13 -6.52 15.64
N GLU A 104 -2.88 -7.00 16.85
CA GLU A 104 -1.56 -7.52 17.25
C GLU A 104 -1.19 -8.79 16.48
N ASN A 105 -2.13 -9.72 16.31
CA ASN A 105 -1.90 -10.93 15.52
C ASN A 105 -1.69 -10.59 14.04
N GLU A 106 -2.52 -9.71 13.47
CA GLU A 106 -2.36 -9.24 12.08
C GLU A 106 -1.00 -8.58 11.88
N TRP A 107 -0.56 -7.73 12.81
CA TRP A 107 0.76 -7.11 12.78
C TRP A 107 1.87 -8.17 12.78
N SER A 108 1.80 -9.18 13.65
CA SER A 108 2.82 -10.23 13.74
C SER A 108 2.94 -11.01 12.43
N ILE A 109 1.82 -11.42 11.84
CA ILE A 109 1.82 -12.15 10.55
C ILE A 109 2.40 -11.27 9.45
N LEU A 110 2.03 -9.99 9.42
CA LEU A 110 2.53 -9.04 8.44
C LEU A 110 4.04 -8.80 8.58
N GLU A 111 4.55 -8.75 9.82
CA GLU A 111 5.98 -8.61 10.09
C GLU A 111 6.76 -9.85 9.66
N ASP A 112 6.25 -11.05 9.94
CA ASP A 112 6.85 -12.32 9.52
C ASP A 112 6.91 -12.42 8.00
N LEU A 113 5.82 -12.07 7.32
CA LEU A 113 5.75 -12.02 5.86
C LEU A 113 6.77 -11.04 5.28
N ALA A 114 6.80 -9.80 5.80
CA ALA A 114 7.73 -8.78 5.31
C ALA A 114 9.20 -9.21 5.46
N ARG A 115 9.54 -9.97 6.52
CA ARG A 115 10.87 -10.54 6.72
C ARG A 115 11.22 -11.63 5.71
N CYS A 116 10.24 -12.37 5.19
CA CYS A 116 10.47 -13.42 4.18
C CYS A 116 10.74 -12.85 2.77
N LEU A 117 10.32 -11.61 2.51
CA LEU A 117 10.54 -10.93 1.22
C LEU A 117 11.89 -10.18 1.16
N CYS A 118 12.56 -9.97 2.30
CA CYS A 118 13.86 -9.30 2.41
C CYS A 118 15.04 -10.28 2.44
#